data_AF-A0A8H6WB30-F1
#
_entry.id   AF-A0A8H6WB30-F1
#
_cell.length_a   1.000
_cell.length_b   1.000
_cell.length_c   1.000
_cell.angle_alpha   90.00
_cell.angle_beta   90.00
_cell.angle_gamma   90.00
#
_symmetry.space_group_name_H-M   'P 1'
#
loop_
_entity.id
_entity.type
_entity.pdbx_description
1 polymer ?
#
loop_
_entity_poly.entity_id
_entity_poly.type
_entity_poly.pdbx_seq_one_letter_code
_entity_poly.pdbx_strand_id
1 'polypeptide(L)'
;MPSNYTIDNVSPLINYSGSWAAGNSTDPDSSKYSNNGTFTVSSAKGDTATLIFTGTRVWLFGAKRNNHGGYSVKVDGNTPSNFNGFASTAVFQQPLFDSGSLAQQQHTVTVTNLANDTNEPYLDLDFITWTTNSDLPTDQVDDGSPLLVYQPSSSWKTNLGSSLSGFQNNTGHLTSDNNATATITFAGASVVVYGAVGPSQGSYSVQLDGSDAGTFNAHNPTYHAQQSLFQTDSLGSGNHTLVFTNQPSGSQSGLAIDFALMAALPAASASAAASAGSSTGTSPLPTTTHRTDPTAEGFGNLKKGLFVAAGLGGVCLLFSLIAVIYRCSYRRSLRKAVRGGTTNVAAFTGENITLQKVWDPHADTRPLLGP
;
A
#
# COMPACT_ATOMS: atom_id res chain seq x y z
N MET A 1 18.33 -4.44 7.00
CA MET A 1 18.99 -3.68 5.91
C MET A 1 18.03 -2.56 5.49
N PRO A 2 18.47 -1.45 4.89
CA PRO A 2 17.52 -0.48 4.36
C PRO A 2 16.63 -1.15 3.32
N SER A 3 15.32 -0.94 3.43
CA SER A 3 14.32 -1.55 2.54
C SER A 3 13.40 -0.49 1.94
N ASN A 4 12.84 -0.77 0.77
CA ASN A 4 11.96 0.16 0.07
C ASN A 4 10.52 -0.33 0.08
N TYR A 5 9.60 0.54 0.48
CA TYR A 5 8.19 0.39 0.16
C TYR A 5 7.87 1.13 -1.13
N THR A 6 6.87 0.67 -1.86
CA THR A 6 6.37 1.35 -3.06
C THR A 6 4.86 1.24 -3.10
N ILE A 7 4.19 2.36 -3.30
CA ILE A 7 2.74 2.45 -3.45
C ILE A 7 2.40 3.11 -4.78
N ASP A 8 1.33 2.64 -5.39
CA ASP A 8 0.81 3.19 -6.64
C ASP A 8 0.03 4.50 -6.39
N ASN A 9 -0.16 5.31 -7.43
CA ASN A 9 -0.94 6.55 -7.36
C ASN A 9 -2.40 6.35 -6.90
N VAL A 10 -2.93 5.12 -7.02
CA VAL A 10 -4.29 4.77 -6.58
C VAL A 10 -4.38 4.41 -5.10
N SER A 11 -3.26 4.36 -4.39
CA SER A 11 -3.23 4.03 -2.96
C SER A 11 -3.93 5.11 -2.13
N PRO A 12 -4.78 4.72 -1.16
CA PRO A 12 -5.45 5.66 -0.25
C PRO A 12 -4.48 6.32 0.74
N LEU A 13 -3.21 5.90 0.78
CA LEU A 13 -2.16 6.54 1.57
C LEU A 13 -1.72 7.89 0.99
N ILE A 14 -2.07 8.16 -0.27
CA ILE A 14 -1.84 9.46 -0.91
C ILE A 14 -3.12 10.30 -0.78
N ASN A 15 -3.05 11.33 0.05
CA ASN A 15 -4.14 12.29 0.20
C ASN A 15 -4.07 13.35 -0.90
N TYR A 16 -4.92 13.21 -1.91
CA TYR A 16 -5.11 14.21 -2.96
C TYR A 16 -6.12 15.28 -2.54
N SER A 17 -5.79 16.55 -2.74
CA SER A 17 -6.66 17.69 -2.47
C SER A 17 -6.72 18.61 -3.69
N GLY A 18 -7.94 19.07 -4.01
CA GLY A 18 -8.22 19.88 -5.18
C GLY A 18 -8.80 19.05 -6.33
N SER A 19 -8.40 19.34 -7.57
CA SER A 19 -8.98 18.77 -8.78
C SER A 19 -8.21 17.59 -9.39
N TRP A 20 -7.37 16.90 -8.59
CA TRP A 20 -6.69 15.68 -9.05
C TRP A 20 -7.68 14.64 -9.56
N ALA A 21 -7.35 14.03 -10.69
CA ALA A 21 -8.17 13.00 -11.30
C ALA A 21 -7.29 11.85 -11.81
N ALA A 22 -7.86 10.65 -11.89
CA ALA A 22 -7.21 9.54 -12.54
C ALA A 22 -6.88 9.90 -14.00
N GLY A 23 -5.67 9.54 -14.42
CA GLY A 23 -5.26 9.57 -15.80
C GLY A 23 -6.23 8.79 -16.69
N ASN A 24 -6.45 9.26 -17.91
CA ASN A 24 -7.41 8.64 -18.80
C ASN A 24 -6.73 7.59 -19.70
N SER A 25 -7.36 6.42 -19.84
CA SER A 25 -7.00 5.38 -20.82
C SER A 25 -6.96 5.86 -22.29
N THR A 26 -7.56 7.00 -22.61
CA THR A 26 -7.44 7.63 -23.94
C THR A 26 -6.12 8.35 -24.16
N ASP A 27 -5.29 8.54 -23.12
CA ASP A 27 -3.91 8.99 -23.29
C ASP A 27 -3.12 7.89 -24.03
N PRO A 28 -2.61 8.15 -25.24
CA PRO A 28 -1.86 7.14 -26.00
C PRO A 28 -0.57 6.70 -25.30
N ASP A 29 -0.08 7.50 -24.34
CA ASP A 29 1.10 7.19 -23.54
C ASP A 29 0.77 6.54 -22.19
N SER A 30 -0.50 6.32 -21.84
CA SER A 30 -0.91 5.71 -20.55
C SER A 30 -0.15 4.42 -20.24
N SER A 31 0.04 3.55 -21.24
CA SER A 31 0.80 2.29 -21.09
C SER A 31 2.28 2.44 -20.68
N LYS A 32 2.84 3.65 -20.68
CA LYS A 32 4.22 3.94 -20.26
C LYS A 32 4.35 4.24 -18.76
N TYR A 33 3.25 4.52 -18.07
CA TYR A 33 3.22 4.60 -16.61
C TYR A 33 3.30 3.20 -15.98
N SER A 34 3.56 3.15 -14.67
CA SER A 34 3.66 1.89 -13.94
C SER A 34 2.28 1.21 -13.78
N ASN A 35 2.25 0.01 -13.19
CA ASN A 35 1.02 -0.66 -12.72
C ASN A 35 -0.17 -0.72 -13.71
N ASN A 36 0.12 -1.05 -14.97
CA ASN A 36 -0.85 -1.10 -16.08
C ASN A 36 -1.34 0.27 -16.56
N GLY A 37 -0.52 1.31 -16.39
CA GLY A 37 -0.75 2.63 -16.94
C GLY A 37 -1.57 3.55 -16.05
N THR A 38 -1.58 3.30 -14.74
CA THR A 38 -2.23 4.14 -13.74
C THR A 38 -1.37 5.38 -13.47
N PHE A 39 -2.02 6.52 -13.33
CA PHE A 39 -1.41 7.77 -12.84
C PHE A 39 -2.54 8.70 -12.36
N THR A 40 -2.21 9.66 -11.51
CA THR A 40 -3.14 10.72 -11.07
C THR A 40 -2.58 12.05 -11.51
N VAL A 41 -3.39 12.88 -12.16
CA VAL A 41 -2.98 14.13 -12.79
C VAL A 41 -3.80 15.31 -12.27
N SER A 42 -3.16 16.46 -12.15
CA SER A 42 -3.78 17.75 -11.86
C SER A 42 -3.40 18.76 -12.94
N SER A 43 -4.29 19.73 -13.19
CA SER A 43 -4.02 20.91 -14.02
C SER A 43 -4.32 22.23 -13.31
N ALA A 44 -4.66 22.20 -12.02
CA ALA A 44 -5.09 23.39 -11.29
C ALA A 44 -4.02 23.84 -10.29
N LYS A 45 -3.85 25.16 -10.23
CA LYS A 45 -2.94 25.80 -9.29
C LYS A 45 -3.39 25.53 -7.85
N GLY A 46 -2.46 25.05 -7.02
CA GLY A 46 -2.67 24.82 -5.60
C GLY A 46 -3.20 23.43 -5.25
N ASP A 47 -3.50 22.59 -6.24
CA ASP A 47 -3.79 21.18 -6.03
C ASP A 47 -2.60 20.49 -5.35
N THR A 48 -2.86 19.64 -4.35
CA THR A 48 -1.81 18.96 -3.57
C THR A 48 -1.99 17.46 -3.49
N ALA A 49 -0.87 16.73 -3.42
CA ALA A 49 -0.84 15.33 -3.04
C ALA A 49 0.10 15.18 -1.85
N THR A 50 -0.36 14.52 -0.78
CA THR A 50 0.37 14.38 0.49
C THR A 50 0.49 12.92 0.90
N LEU A 51 1.70 12.51 1.29
CA LEU A 51 1.96 11.20 1.89
C LEU A 51 2.61 11.41 3.27
N ILE A 52 2.14 10.66 4.26
CA ILE A 52 2.83 10.46 5.54
C ILE A 52 3.53 9.10 5.48
N PHE A 53 4.82 9.05 5.77
CA PHE A 53 5.62 7.84 5.73
C PHE A 53 6.62 7.79 6.88
N THR A 54 7.00 6.60 7.32
CA THR A 54 8.12 6.41 8.25
C THR A 54 9.31 5.88 7.47
N GLY A 55 10.45 6.57 7.53
CA GLY A 55 11.62 6.17 6.74
C GLY A 55 12.73 7.21 6.67
N THR A 56 13.77 6.93 5.89
CA THR A 56 14.99 7.73 5.75
C THR A 56 15.15 8.41 4.40
N ARG A 57 14.24 8.21 3.43
CA ARG A 57 14.28 8.85 2.11
C ARG A 57 12.99 8.61 1.37
N VAL A 58 12.50 9.58 0.59
CA VAL A 58 11.32 9.42 -0.27
C VAL A 58 11.58 9.96 -1.68
N TRP A 59 11.02 9.28 -2.68
CA TRP A 59 10.98 9.68 -4.08
C TRP A 59 9.54 9.75 -4.57
N LEU A 60 9.24 10.80 -5.32
CA LEU A 60 7.99 10.94 -6.06
C LEU A 60 8.29 10.67 -7.53
N PHE A 61 7.52 9.78 -8.15
CA PHE A 61 7.67 9.44 -9.57
C PHE A 61 6.46 9.90 -10.37
N GLY A 62 6.72 10.27 -11.62
CA GLY A 62 5.71 10.69 -12.59
C GLY A 62 6.31 10.82 -13.98
N ALA A 63 5.62 11.50 -14.88
CA ALA A 63 6.12 11.84 -16.20
C ALA A 63 6.68 13.28 -16.22
N LYS A 64 7.62 13.49 -17.15
CA LYS A 64 7.96 14.83 -17.63
C LYS A 64 7.53 14.94 -19.08
N ARG A 65 6.74 15.95 -19.42
CA ARG A 65 6.10 16.11 -20.73
C ARG A 65 6.07 17.58 -21.14
N ASN A 66 5.77 17.84 -22.41
CA ASN A 66 5.82 19.20 -22.97
C ASN A 66 4.66 20.10 -22.50
N ASN A 67 3.67 19.54 -21.81
CA ASN A 67 2.55 20.23 -21.20
C ASN A 67 2.61 20.21 -19.66
N HIS A 68 3.72 19.73 -19.08
CA HIS A 68 3.93 19.70 -17.63
C HIS A 68 4.78 20.86 -17.18
N GLY A 69 4.39 21.52 -16.09
CA GLY A 69 4.99 22.79 -15.68
C GLY A 69 5.57 22.79 -14.27
N GLY A 70 5.54 23.97 -13.65
CA GLY A 70 6.10 24.18 -12.31
C GLY A 70 5.30 23.44 -11.23
N TYR A 71 6.02 22.82 -10.30
CA TYR A 71 5.47 22.29 -9.05
C TYR A 71 6.41 22.61 -7.89
N SER A 72 5.90 22.51 -6.67
CA SER A 72 6.73 22.64 -5.46
C SER A 72 6.59 21.41 -4.58
N VAL A 73 7.66 21.03 -3.89
CA VAL A 73 7.66 19.92 -2.93
C VAL A 73 8.15 20.42 -1.59
N LYS A 74 7.44 20.02 -0.54
CA LYS A 74 7.77 20.29 0.86
C LYS A 74 7.86 18.97 1.61
N VAL A 75 8.93 18.78 2.37
CA VAL A 75 9.08 17.68 3.33
C VAL A 75 9.03 18.26 4.73
N ASP A 76 8.16 17.72 5.56
CA ASP A 76 7.84 18.13 6.92
C ASP A 76 7.45 19.62 7.00
N GLY A 77 7.93 20.34 8.03
CA GLY A 77 7.70 21.77 8.22
C GLY A 77 8.57 22.68 7.35
N ASN A 78 9.45 22.14 6.51
CA ASN A 78 10.47 22.91 5.79
C ASN A 78 9.88 23.83 4.71
N THR A 79 10.71 24.75 4.20
CA THR A 79 10.35 25.62 3.07
C THR A 79 10.17 24.78 1.79
N PRO A 80 9.09 24.98 1.00
CA PRO A 80 8.92 24.31 -0.28
C PRO A 80 10.07 24.64 -1.25
N SER A 81 10.51 23.63 -1.99
CA SER A 81 11.44 23.77 -3.11
C SER A 81 10.70 23.65 -4.44
N ASN A 82 11.04 24.49 -5.41
CA ASN A 82 10.39 24.51 -6.72
C ASN A 82 11.13 23.61 -7.72
N PHE A 83 10.35 22.93 -8.54
CA PHE A 83 10.79 22.02 -9.59
C PHE A 83 9.97 22.27 -10.85
N ASN A 84 10.35 21.62 -11.95
CA ASN A 84 9.67 21.73 -13.22
C ASN A 84 9.54 20.35 -13.88
N GLY A 85 8.33 20.03 -14.34
CA GLY A 85 7.96 18.77 -14.99
C GLY A 85 8.11 18.78 -16.51
N PHE A 86 8.60 19.86 -17.10
CA PHE A 86 8.71 20.01 -18.54
C PHE A 86 9.76 19.05 -19.14
N ALA A 87 9.39 18.42 -20.24
CA ALA A 87 10.33 17.83 -21.18
C ALA A 87 9.77 17.89 -22.60
N SER A 88 10.57 18.38 -23.55
CA SER A 88 10.17 18.46 -24.97
C SER A 88 9.84 17.08 -25.57
N THR A 89 10.48 16.04 -25.06
CA THR A 89 10.17 14.63 -25.35
C THR A 89 9.71 13.97 -24.07
N ALA A 90 8.52 13.39 -24.11
CA ALA A 90 7.91 12.77 -22.94
C ALA A 90 8.79 11.62 -22.39
N VAL A 91 9.04 11.65 -21.09
CA VAL A 91 9.74 10.62 -20.33
C VAL A 91 8.88 10.23 -19.13
N PHE A 92 8.82 8.95 -18.80
CA PHE A 92 7.89 8.38 -17.82
C PHE A 92 8.66 7.70 -16.69
N GLN A 93 8.00 7.47 -15.55
CA GLN A 93 8.61 6.85 -14.36
C GLN A 93 9.89 7.58 -13.92
N GLN A 94 9.89 8.91 -14.06
CA GLN A 94 11.03 9.75 -13.71
C GLN A 94 10.92 10.18 -12.24
N PRO A 95 12.05 10.24 -11.50
CA PRO A 95 12.04 10.90 -10.20
C PRO A 95 11.76 12.39 -10.41
N LEU A 96 10.58 12.81 -9.96
CA LEU A 96 10.20 14.22 -9.87
C LEU A 96 10.86 14.86 -8.64
N PHE A 97 10.97 14.08 -7.57
CA PHE A 97 11.58 14.52 -6.32
C PHE A 97 12.38 13.39 -5.68
N ASP A 98 13.41 13.81 -4.93
CA ASP A 98 14.25 12.97 -4.09
C ASP A 98 14.56 13.77 -2.83
N SER A 99 14.13 13.30 -1.66
CA SER A 99 14.35 14.01 -0.40
C SER A 99 15.81 14.06 0.03
N GLY A 100 16.67 13.22 -0.55
CA GLY A 100 17.95 12.88 0.04
C GLY A 100 17.77 12.13 1.37
N SER A 101 18.80 12.15 2.21
CA SER A 101 18.78 11.47 3.50
C SER A 101 17.90 12.21 4.52
N LEU A 102 17.05 11.46 5.19
CA LEU A 102 16.23 11.86 6.32
C LEU A 102 16.56 10.98 7.54
N ALA A 103 16.16 11.41 8.73
CA ALA A 103 16.24 10.58 9.93
C ALA A 103 15.19 9.44 9.86
N GLN A 104 15.42 8.29 10.51
CA GLN A 104 14.38 7.25 10.61
C GLN A 104 13.30 7.72 11.59
N GLN A 105 12.27 8.36 11.07
CA GLN A 105 11.10 8.80 11.82
C GLN A 105 9.92 8.97 10.86
N GLN A 106 8.77 9.39 11.39
CA GLN A 106 7.64 9.80 10.56
C GLN A 106 7.95 11.14 9.89
N HIS A 107 7.62 11.22 8.61
CA HIS A 107 7.77 12.37 7.74
C HIS A 107 6.49 12.61 6.95
N THR A 108 6.29 13.85 6.53
CA THR A 108 5.21 14.24 5.62
C THR A 108 5.81 14.83 4.36
N VAL A 109 5.48 14.30 3.18
CA VAL A 109 5.82 14.93 1.90
C VAL A 109 4.56 15.43 1.22
N THR A 110 4.58 16.70 0.81
CA THR A 110 3.50 17.34 0.05
C THR A 110 4.07 17.89 -1.24
N VAL A 111 3.47 17.50 -2.37
CA VAL A 111 3.70 18.14 -3.67
C VAL A 111 2.51 19.02 -4.03
N THR A 112 2.77 20.17 -4.62
CA THR A 112 1.77 21.16 -5.03
C THR A 112 1.96 21.52 -6.50
N ASN A 113 0.92 21.40 -7.32
CA ASN A 113 0.92 21.89 -8.69
C ASN A 113 0.90 23.43 -8.67
N LEU A 114 1.89 24.08 -9.27
CA LEU A 114 1.92 25.55 -9.31
C LEU A 114 1.10 26.10 -10.48
N ALA A 115 0.94 25.32 -11.55
CA ALA A 115 0.24 25.68 -12.79
C ALA A 115 0.46 27.16 -13.16
N ASN A 116 1.72 27.57 -13.16
CA ASN A 116 2.15 28.97 -13.32
C ASN A 116 2.23 29.40 -14.79
N ASP A 117 2.14 28.45 -15.73
CA ASP A 117 2.02 28.66 -17.17
C ASP A 117 0.77 27.93 -17.67
N THR A 118 -0.07 28.62 -18.44
CA THR A 118 -1.29 28.05 -19.02
C THR A 118 -1.02 27.04 -20.14
N ASN A 119 0.16 27.06 -20.75
CA ASN A 119 0.58 26.08 -21.76
C ASN A 119 1.12 24.79 -21.13
N GLU A 120 1.56 24.87 -19.88
CA GLU A 120 2.17 23.76 -19.12
C GLU A 120 1.47 23.56 -17.77
N PRO A 121 0.13 23.40 -17.72
CA PRO A 121 -0.59 23.43 -16.44
C PRO A 121 -0.46 22.12 -15.65
N TYR A 122 0.07 21.06 -16.25
CA TYR A 122 -0.05 19.71 -15.71
C TYR A 122 1.07 19.32 -14.76
N LEU A 123 0.69 18.50 -13.77
CA LEU A 123 1.57 17.68 -12.96
C LEU A 123 0.88 16.33 -12.77
N ASP A 124 1.62 15.23 -12.90
CA ASP A 124 1.13 13.90 -12.55
C ASP A 124 2.00 13.22 -11.48
N LEU A 125 1.42 12.19 -10.86
CA LEU A 125 2.09 11.22 -10.02
C LEU A 125 1.74 9.82 -10.51
N ASP A 126 2.76 8.97 -10.61
CA ASP A 126 2.70 7.57 -11.03
C ASP A 126 2.80 6.65 -9.81
N PHE A 127 3.87 6.76 -9.03
CA PHE A 127 4.05 6.01 -7.80
C PHE A 127 4.96 6.74 -6.81
N ILE A 128 4.97 6.29 -5.57
CA ILE A 128 5.84 6.82 -4.51
C ILE A 128 6.62 5.66 -3.90
N THR A 129 7.92 5.89 -3.71
CA THR A 129 8.83 4.94 -3.04
C THR A 129 9.49 5.64 -1.87
N TRP A 130 9.62 4.98 -0.73
CA TRP A 130 10.47 5.46 0.36
C TRP A 130 11.28 4.32 0.97
N THR A 131 12.42 4.68 1.55
CA THR A 131 13.33 3.76 2.24
C THR A 131 13.09 3.81 3.75
N THR A 132 13.18 2.67 4.41
CA THR A 132 13.19 2.54 5.88
C THR A 132 14.40 1.74 6.34
N ASN A 133 14.82 1.89 7.60
CA ASN A 133 15.87 1.06 8.23
C ASN A 133 15.38 -0.32 8.71
N SER A 134 14.09 -0.60 8.55
CA SER A 134 13.50 -1.90 8.88
C SER A 134 13.48 -2.83 7.68
N ASP A 135 13.48 -4.14 7.92
CA ASP A 135 13.20 -5.12 6.87
C ASP A 135 11.70 -5.06 6.51
N LEU A 136 11.35 -5.33 5.25
CA LEU A 136 9.94 -5.38 4.85
C LEU A 136 9.22 -6.53 5.54
N PRO A 137 7.94 -6.36 5.92
CA PRO A 137 7.13 -7.48 6.35
C PRO A 137 6.93 -8.47 5.20
N THR A 138 7.15 -9.75 5.47
CA THR A 138 7.04 -10.83 4.47
C THR A 138 6.07 -11.93 4.87
N ASP A 139 5.70 -12.02 6.15
CA ASP A 139 4.81 -13.07 6.62
C ASP A 139 3.38 -12.72 6.24
N GLN A 140 2.90 -13.42 5.21
CA GLN A 140 1.59 -13.18 4.65
C GLN A 140 0.50 -13.88 5.47
N VAL A 141 -0.52 -13.12 5.85
CA VAL A 141 -1.68 -13.57 6.61
C VAL A 141 -2.94 -13.23 5.83
N ASP A 142 -3.64 -14.27 5.40
CA ASP A 142 -4.87 -14.17 4.59
C ASP A 142 -6.05 -13.65 5.40
N ASP A 143 -7.07 -13.09 4.75
CA ASP A 143 -8.28 -12.55 5.39
C ASP A 143 -8.99 -13.53 6.33
N GLY A 144 -8.98 -14.83 6.00
CA GLY A 144 -9.60 -15.87 6.84
C GLY A 144 -8.82 -16.25 8.10
N SER A 145 -7.65 -15.65 8.34
CA SER A 145 -6.81 -15.97 9.49
C SER A 145 -7.45 -15.54 10.81
N PRO A 146 -7.28 -16.30 11.91
CA PRO A 146 -7.74 -15.88 13.24
C PRO A 146 -7.02 -14.63 13.79
N LEU A 147 -5.93 -14.18 13.15
CA LEU A 147 -5.28 -12.90 13.47
C LEU A 147 -6.06 -11.69 12.95
N LEU A 148 -7.05 -11.91 12.07
CA LEU A 148 -7.96 -10.90 11.57
C LEU A 148 -9.36 -11.19 12.12
N VAL A 149 -9.89 -10.25 12.92
CA VAL A 149 -11.18 -10.37 13.58
C VAL A 149 -12.13 -9.29 13.09
N TYR A 150 -13.29 -9.71 12.58
CA TYR A 150 -14.28 -8.83 11.96
C TYR A 150 -15.50 -8.66 12.86
N GLN A 151 -15.89 -7.43 13.19
CA GLN A 151 -17.00 -7.14 14.10
C GLN A 151 -17.95 -6.04 13.59
N PRO A 152 -19.27 -6.18 13.82
CA PRO A 152 -19.94 -7.46 14.07
C PRO A 152 -19.74 -8.36 12.85
N SER A 153 -19.55 -9.67 13.04
CA SER A 153 -19.26 -10.59 11.93
C SER A 153 -20.33 -10.59 10.84
N SER A 154 -21.59 -10.31 11.20
CA SER A 154 -22.72 -10.18 10.26
C SER A 154 -22.59 -9.02 9.26
N SER A 155 -21.76 -8.01 9.57
CA SER A 155 -21.52 -6.85 8.70
C SER A 155 -20.46 -7.10 7.64
N TRP A 156 -19.78 -8.26 7.67
CA TRP A 156 -18.70 -8.59 6.76
C TRP A 156 -19.09 -9.75 5.84
N LYS A 157 -19.05 -9.50 4.53
CA LYS A 157 -19.43 -10.43 3.48
C LYS A 157 -18.17 -11.03 2.85
N THR A 158 -18.17 -12.36 2.66
CA THR A 158 -17.01 -13.12 2.15
C THR A 158 -17.27 -13.83 0.82
N ASN A 159 -18.53 -13.99 0.41
CA ASN A 159 -18.91 -14.69 -0.83
C ASN A 159 -19.42 -13.70 -1.87
N LEU A 160 -18.51 -12.94 -2.50
CA LEU A 160 -18.86 -11.81 -3.36
C LEU A 160 -18.54 -12.02 -4.85
N GLY A 161 -18.16 -13.25 -5.24
CA GLY A 161 -17.92 -13.62 -6.64
C GLY A 161 -16.84 -12.75 -7.29
N SER A 162 -17.17 -12.15 -8.44
CA SER A 162 -16.22 -11.35 -9.23
C SER A 162 -15.69 -10.11 -8.50
N SER A 163 -16.33 -9.65 -7.42
CA SER A 163 -15.85 -8.53 -6.60
C SER A 163 -14.56 -8.83 -5.84
N LEU A 164 -14.19 -10.12 -5.71
CA LEU A 164 -12.93 -10.58 -5.11
C LEU A 164 -11.88 -10.93 -6.17
N SER A 165 -12.16 -10.64 -7.46
CA SER A 165 -11.19 -10.91 -8.53
C SER A 165 -9.91 -10.11 -8.30
N GLY A 166 -8.79 -10.81 -8.21
CA GLY A 166 -7.48 -10.21 -7.96
C GLY A 166 -7.14 -10.08 -6.48
N PHE A 167 -8.04 -10.44 -5.57
CA PHE A 167 -7.68 -10.63 -4.16
C PHE A 167 -6.78 -11.86 -4.02
N GLN A 168 -5.99 -11.89 -2.95
CA GLN A 168 -5.25 -13.07 -2.58
C GLN A 168 -6.21 -14.25 -2.43
N ASN A 169 -5.88 -15.39 -3.07
CA ASN A 169 -6.70 -16.60 -3.08
C ASN A 169 -8.15 -16.41 -3.60
N ASN A 170 -8.50 -15.24 -4.13
CA ASN A 170 -9.87 -14.81 -4.41
C ASN A 170 -10.80 -14.89 -3.19
N THR A 171 -10.25 -14.72 -1.98
CA THR A 171 -11.00 -14.54 -0.73
C THR A 171 -10.94 -13.08 -0.30
N GLY A 172 -11.71 -12.68 0.71
CA GLY A 172 -11.75 -11.29 1.16
C GLY A 172 -12.96 -11.01 2.03
N HIS A 173 -12.83 -10.00 2.89
CA HIS A 173 -13.91 -9.52 3.75
C HIS A 173 -14.30 -8.11 3.35
N LEU A 174 -15.58 -7.92 2.97
CA LEU A 174 -16.11 -6.62 2.57
C LEU A 174 -17.23 -6.17 3.51
N THR A 175 -17.24 -4.90 3.90
CA THR A 175 -18.35 -4.30 4.62
C THR A 175 -18.83 -3.03 3.94
N SER A 176 -20.12 -2.72 4.11
CA SER A 176 -20.73 -1.42 3.77
C SER A 176 -21.33 -0.73 5.00
N ASP A 177 -21.19 -1.36 6.17
CA ASP A 177 -21.93 -0.96 7.36
C ASP A 177 -21.09 0.03 8.16
N ASN A 178 -21.73 1.09 8.64
CA ASN A 178 -21.08 2.11 9.44
C ASN A 178 -20.56 1.50 10.75
N ASN A 179 -19.34 1.85 11.14
CA ASN A 179 -18.65 1.37 12.34
C ASN A 179 -18.33 -0.13 12.39
N ALA A 180 -18.49 -0.87 11.29
CA ALA A 180 -17.97 -2.23 11.21
C ALA A 180 -16.43 -2.19 11.25
N THR A 181 -15.81 -3.08 12.03
CA THR A 181 -14.38 -3.09 12.28
C THR A 181 -13.69 -4.36 11.80
N ALA A 182 -12.45 -4.20 11.34
CA ALA A 182 -11.50 -5.28 11.12
C ALA A 182 -10.28 -5.03 12.02
N THR A 183 -10.04 -5.97 12.93
CA THR A 183 -8.94 -5.91 13.90
C THR A 183 -7.86 -6.90 13.50
N ILE A 184 -6.63 -6.41 13.31
CA ILE A 184 -5.45 -7.23 13.05
C ILE A 184 -4.55 -7.22 14.30
N THR A 185 -4.26 -8.40 14.83
CA THR A 185 -3.25 -8.56 15.89
C THR A 185 -1.99 -9.18 15.30
N PHE A 186 -0.85 -8.57 15.57
CA PHE A 186 0.43 -9.03 15.06
C PHE A 186 1.54 -8.79 16.09
N ALA A 187 2.66 -9.50 15.91
CA ALA A 187 3.84 -9.30 16.71
C ALA A 187 5.00 -8.88 15.81
N GLY A 188 5.75 -7.85 16.23
CA GLY A 188 6.90 -7.34 15.49
C GLY A 188 6.75 -5.90 15.01
N ALA A 189 7.75 -5.44 14.27
CA ALA A 189 7.98 -4.01 14.09
C ALA A 189 7.18 -3.36 12.95
N SER A 190 6.53 -4.14 12.08
CA SER A 190 5.88 -3.60 10.88
C SER A 190 4.71 -4.46 10.41
N VAL A 191 3.77 -3.81 9.74
CA VAL A 191 2.64 -4.45 9.06
C VAL A 191 2.22 -3.60 7.86
N VAL A 192 1.81 -4.26 6.78
CA VAL A 192 1.10 -3.65 5.65
C VAL A 192 -0.21 -4.40 5.47
N VAL A 193 -1.32 -3.67 5.43
CA VAL A 193 -2.65 -4.25 5.23
C VAL A 193 -3.11 -3.92 3.81
N TYR A 194 -3.51 -4.94 3.08
CA TYR A 194 -3.94 -4.86 1.69
C TYR A 194 -5.44 -5.07 1.56
N GLY A 195 -6.01 -4.42 0.56
CA GLY A 195 -7.42 -4.52 0.22
C GLY A 195 -7.68 -3.95 -1.17
N ALA A 196 -8.92 -3.52 -1.41
CA ALA A 196 -9.29 -2.89 -2.67
C ALA A 196 -9.64 -1.43 -2.51
N VAL A 197 -9.28 -0.66 -3.53
CA VAL A 197 -9.87 0.66 -3.82
C VAL A 197 -10.85 0.53 -4.97
N GLY A 198 -11.86 1.40 -5.02
CA GLY A 198 -12.83 1.36 -6.11
C GLY A 198 -14.05 2.25 -5.93
N PRO A 199 -14.99 2.24 -6.90
CA PRO A 199 -16.03 3.27 -6.98
C PRO A 199 -16.99 3.25 -5.80
N SER A 200 -17.23 2.06 -5.25
CA SER A 200 -18.10 1.84 -4.10
C SER A 200 -17.38 1.89 -2.76
N GLN A 201 -16.03 1.93 -2.75
CA GLN A 201 -15.26 2.02 -1.52
C GLN A 201 -15.31 3.46 -0.98
N GLY A 202 -15.11 3.62 0.32
CA GLY A 202 -15.24 4.90 1.01
C GLY A 202 -14.23 5.12 2.13
N SER A 203 -14.57 6.04 3.01
CA SER A 203 -13.70 6.43 4.12
C SER A 203 -13.61 5.36 5.19
N TYR A 204 -12.43 5.25 5.81
CA TYR A 204 -12.19 4.40 6.97
C TYR A 204 -11.16 5.07 7.89
N SER A 205 -11.28 4.83 9.19
CA SER A 205 -10.24 5.23 10.16
C SER A 205 -9.40 4.04 10.57
N VAL A 206 -8.15 4.29 10.93
CA VAL A 206 -7.24 3.29 11.49
C VAL A 206 -6.82 3.72 12.88
N GLN A 207 -6.84 2.79 13.83
CA GLN A 207 -6.19 2.93 15.12
C GLN A 207 -5.04 1.95 15.24
N LEU A 208 -3.93 2.38 15.83
CA LEU A 208 -2.79 1.56 16.18
C LEU A 208 -2.62 1.58 17.70
N ASP A 209 -2.69 0.41 18.33
CA ASP A 209 -2.55 0.23 19.78
C ASP A 209 -3.51 1.13 20.59
N GLY A 210 -4.73 1.31 20.07
CA GLY A 210 -5.77 2.15 20.66
C GLY A 210 -5.59 3.65 20.46
N SER A 211 -4.52 4.07 19.77
CA SER A 211 -4.28 5.46 19.37
C SER A 211 -4.75 5.70 17.94
N ASP A 212 -5.24 6.90 17.64
CA ASP A 212 -5.61 7.29 16.28
C ASP A 212 -4.38 7.28 15.36
N ALA A 213 -4.49 6.56 14.24
CA ALA A 213 -3.47 6.47 13.19
C ALA A 213 -3.91 7.14 11.89
N GLY A 214 -5.10 7.75 11.87
CA GLY A 214 -5.59 8.59 10.79
C GLY A 214 -6.84 8.05 10.09
N THR A 215 -7.39 8.92 9.24
CA THR A 215 -8.53 8.60 8.36
C THR A 215 -8.07 8.62 6.91
N PHE A 216 -8.50 7.60 6.18
CA PHE A 216 -8.14 7.35 4.79
C PHE A 216 -9.42 7.17 3.96
N ASN A 217 -9.30 7.17 2.64
CA ASN A 217 -10.42 6.95 1.74
C ASN A 217 -10.02 6.01 0.60
N ALA A 218 -10.64 4.83 0.55
CA ALA A 218 -10.40 3.83 -0.48
C ALA A 218 -11.20 4.09 -1.78
N HIS A 219 -11.92 5.21 -1.88
CA HIS A 219 -12.61 5.56 -3.10
C HIS A 219 -11.65 5.75 -4.28
N ASN A 220 -11.93 5.08 -5.38
CA ASN A 220 -11.24 5.29 -6.65
C ASN A 220 -12.24 5.12 -7.82
N PRO A 221 -12.20 5.94 -8.88
CA PRO A 221 -13.09 5.77 -10.03
C PRO A 221 -12.99 4.41 -10.75
N THR A 222 -11.89 3.69 -10.56
CA THR A 222 -11.67 2.34 -11.08
C THR A 222 -11.36 1.39 -9.94
N TYR A 223 -11.74 0.12 -10.10
CA TYR A 223 -11.42 -0.91 -9.11
C TYR A 223 -9.97 -1.37 -9.24
N HIS A 224 -9.24 -1.39 -8.13
CA HIS A 224 -7.90 -1.98 -8.02
C HIS A 224 -7.83 -2.83 -6.76
N ALA A 225 -7.55 -4.13 -6.92
CA ALA A 225 -7.27 -5.03 -5.82
C ALA A 225 -5.82 -4.86 -5.32
N GLN A 226 -5.53 -5.44 -4.16
CA GLN A 226 -4.19 -5.52 -3.57
C GLN A 226 -3.48 -4.17 -3.40
N GLN A 227 -4.24 -3.13 -3.03
CA GLN A 227 -3.68 -1.82 -2.68
C GLN A 227 -3.38 -1.77 -1.18
N SER A 228 -2.25 -1.15 -0.81
CA SER A 228 -1.93 -0.88 0.59
C SER A 228 -2.93 0.13 1.16
N LEU A 229 -3.74 -0.31 2.12
CA LEU A 229 -4.73 0.50 2.82
C LEU A 229 -4.17 1.17 4.07
N PHE A 230 -3.17 0.54 4.69
CA PHE A 230 -2.40 1.09 5.78
C PHE A 230 -1.06 0.38 5.84
N GLN A 231 -0.08 1.07 6.40
CA GLN A 231 1.20 0.51 6.71
C GLN A 231 1.80 1.21 7.92
N THR A 232 2.62 0.47 8.64
CA THR A 232 3.46 1.04 9.69
C THR A 232 4.71 0.19 9.84
N ASP A 233 5.77 0.83 10.29
CA ASP A 233 7.02 0.18 10.63
C ASP A 233 7.61 0.78 11.91
N SER A 234 8.77 0.29 12.33
CA SER A 234 9.53 0.84 13.46
C SER A 234 8.77 0.81 14.79
N LEU A 235 7.79 -0.09 14.97
CA LEU A 235 6.99 -0.21 16.21
C LEU A 235 7.75 -0.82 17.39
N GLY A 236 8.90 -1.45 17.11
CA GLY A 236 9.65 -2.23 18.09
C GLY A 236 9.19 -3.69 18.16
N SER A 237 9.81 -4.46 19.04
CA SER A 237 9.40 -5.84 19.31
C SER A 237 8.25 -5.82 20.33
N GLY A 238 7.05 -6.22 19.92
CA GLY A 238 5.89 -6.25 20.79
C GLY A 238 4.69 -6.82 20.08
N ASN A 239 3.60 -7.02 20.83
CA ASN A 239 2.30 -7.30 20.25
C ASN A 239 1.61 -5.97 19.98
N HIS A 240 1.08 -5.84 18.78
CA HIS A 240 0.41 -4.64 18.31
C HIS A 240 -0.98 -5.00 17.78
N THR A 241 -1.86 -4.02 17.80
CA THR A 241 -3.23 -4.14 17.28
C THR A 241 -3.52 -2.99 16.33
N LEU A 242 -3.93 -3.32 15.11
CA LEU A 242 -4.55 -2.38 14.18
C LEU A 242 -6.06 -2.58 14.16
N VAL A 243 -6.82 -1.49 14.23
CA VAL A 243 -8.28 -1.50 14.08
C VAL A 243 -8.67 -0.59 12.94
N PHE A 244 -9.23 -1.16 11.88
CA PHE A 244 -9.88 -0.43 10.81
C PHE A 244 -11.35 -0.30 11.14
N THR A 245 -11.92 0.89 10.96
CA THR A 245 -13.35 1.16 11.16
C THR A 245 -13.93 1.78 9.90
N ASN A 246 -14.96 1.15 9.33
CA ASN A 246 -15.64 1.66 8.14
C ASN A 246 -16.46 2.92 8.47
N GLN A 247 -16.31 3.95 7.65
CA GLN A 247 -16.96 5.27 7.81
C GLN A 247 -17.65 5.69 6.50
N PRO A 248 -18.72 4.99 6.10
CA PRO A 248 -19.37 5.18 4.80
C PRO A 248 -19.95 6.59 4.63
N SER A 249 -19.89 7.12 3.40
CA SER A 249 -20.51 8.38 3.00
C SER A 249 -21.29 8.22 1.69
N GLY A 250 -22.61 8.22 1.77
CA GLY A 250 -23.48 8.07 0.59
C GLY A 250 -23.23 6.75 -0.16
N SER A 251 -22.92 6.82 -1.45
CA SER A 251 -22.62 5.65 -2.29
C SER A 251 -21.19 5.12 -2.14
N GLN A 252 -20.30 5.86 -1.46
CA GLN A 252 -18.94 5.46 -1.12
C GLN A 252 -18.95 4.83 0.27
N SER A 253 -19.40 3.56 0.34
CA SER A 253 -19.72 2.91 1.61
C SER A 253 -18.84 1.72 1.97
N GLY A 254 -18.06 1.24 1.02
CA GLY A 254 -17.30 -0.01 1.13
C GLY A 254 -15.96 0.15 1.87
N LEU A 255 -15.61 -0.89 2.62
CA LEU A 255 -14.25 -1.21 3.02
C LEU A 255 -13.97 -2.68 2.71
N ALA A 256 -12.81 -2.97 2.13
CA ALA A 256 -12.41 -4.30 1.68
C ALA A 256 -11.05 -4.71 2.27
N ILE A 257 -10.98 -5.84 2.97
CA ILE A 257 -9.73 -6.39 3.50
C ILE A 257 -9.41 -7.70 2.77
N ASP A 258 -8.18 -7.83 2.29
CA ASP A 258 -7.68 -8.95 1.48
C ASP A 258 -6.66 -9.78 2.25
N PHE A 259 -5.52 -9.19 2.60
CA PHE A 259 -4.49 -9.86 3.42
C PHE A 259 -3.62 -8.83 4.13
N ALA A 260 -2.77 -9.29 5.03
CA ALA A 260 -1.72 -8.48 5.62
C ALA A 260 -0.34 -9.12 5.40
N LEU A 261 0.69 -8.29 5.24
CA LEU A 261 2.07 -8.68 5.42
C LEU A 261 2.51 -8.21 6.80
N MET A 262 3.05 -9.11 7.61
CA MET A 262 3.55 -8.81 8.96
C MET A 262 5.06 -9.01 9.03
N ALA A 263 5.70 -8.31 9.97
CA ALA A 263 7.10 -8.52 10.28
C ALA A 263 7.35 -9.99 10.58
N ALA A 264 8.36 -10.58 9.93
CA ALA A 264 8.77 -11.92 10.25
C ALA A 264 9.27 -11.95 11.70
N LEU A 265 8.68 -12.80 12.54
CA LEU A 265 9.24 -13.03 13.87
C LEU A 265 10.66 -13.60 13.70
N PRO A 266 11.70 -13.00 14.29
CA PRO A 266 13.02 -13.61 14.24
C PRO A 266 12.92 -15.01 14.83
N ALA A 267 13.50 -16.00 14.14
CA ALA A 267 13.40 -17.43 14.42
C ALA A 267 13.89 -17.87 15.84
N ALA A 268 14.26 -16.93 16.71
CA ALA A 268 14.88 -17.17 18.00
C ALA A 268 13.92 -17.20 19.21
N SER A 269 12.60 -17.04 19.04
CA SER A 269 11.64 -17.14 20.16
C SER A 269 10.87 -18.47 20.24
N ALA A 270 10.94 -19.32 19.21
CA ALA A 270 10.30 -20.64 19.22
C ALA A 270 10.98 -21.64 20.19
N SER A 271 12.22 -21.38 20.61
CA SER A 271 12.97 -22.28 21.50
C SER A 271 12.79 -22.00 23.00
N ALA A 272 12.31 -20.81 23.40
CA ALA A 272 12.22 -20.46 24.82
C ALA A 272 10.91 -20.91 25.49
N ALA A 273 9.87 -21.21 24.71
CA ALA A 273 8.58 -21.68 25.23
C ALA A 273 8.53 -23.20 25.50
N ALA A 274 9.51 -23.97 25.02
CA ALA A 274 9.52 -25.44 25.12
C ALA A 274 10.21 -26.01 26.36
N SER A 275 10.86 -25.18 27.21
CA SER A 275 11.62 -25.67 28.38
C SER A 275 11.04 -25.30 29.74
N ALA A 276 9.85 -24.69 29.81
CA ALA A 276 9.15 -24.45 31.07
C ALA A 276 8.14 -25.57 31.35
N GLY A 277 8.65 -26.79 31.54
CA GLY A 277 7.83 -27.97 31.84
C GLY A 277 8.56 -28.95 32.74
N SER A 278 8.08 -29.05 33.98
CA SER A 278 8.30 -30.13 34.95
C SER A 278 9.58 -30.11 35.79
N SER A 279 9.46 -29.58 37.02
CA SER A 279 10.19 -30.12 38.17
C SER A 279 9.29 -30.16 39.40
N THR A 280 8.63 -31.29 39.61
CA THR A 280 8.13 -31.74 40.92
C THR A 280 9.29 -32.37 41.69
N GLY A 281 9.55 -31.93 42.93
CA GLY A 281 10.61 -32.54 43.73
C GLY A 281 10.94 -31.84 45.04
N THR A 282 10.08 -32.05 46.04
CA THR A 282 10.36 -32.26 47.47
C THR A 282 11.64 -31.66 48.10
N SER A 283 11.41 -30.76 49.06
CA SER A 283 12.28 -30.36 50.17
C SER A 283 12.74 -31.56 51.02
N PRO A 284 13.98 -31.53 51.52
CA PRO A 284 14.13 -31.42 52.98
C PRO A 284 15.26 -30.49 53.46
N LEU A 285 15.02 -29.82 54.59
CA LEU A 285 16.01 -29.30 55.56
C LEU A 285 16.34 -30.47 56.55
N PRO A 286 17.47 -30.55 57.31
CA PRO A 286 18.12 -29.38 57.90
C PRO A 286 19.64 -29.40 58.30
N THR A 287 20.09 -28.23 58.77
CA THR A 287 21.06 -27.99 59.89
C THR A 287 22.57 -27.75 59.61
N THR A 288 22.94 -26.45 59.72
CA THR A 288 24.16 -25.79 60.28
C THR A 288 25.57 -26.24 59.90
N THR A 289 26.44 -25.27 59.51
CA THR A 289 27.41 -24.62 60.42
C THR A 289 28.27 -23.55 59.73
N HIS A 290 28.65 -22.56 60.56
CA HIS A 290 29.89 -21.78 60.56
C HIS A 290 30.12 -20.59 59.60
N ARG A 291 30.16 -19.43 60.28
CA ARG A 291 30.72 -18.11 59.96
C ARG A 291 32.21 -18.17 59.56
N THR A 292 32.61 -17.42 58.53
CA THR A 292 33.61 -16.32 58.55
C THR A 292 33.87 -15.80 57.13
N ASP A 293 33.64 -14.50 56.94
CA ASP A 293 34.34 -13.62 55.97
C ASP A 293 35.77 -13.35 56.51
N PRO A 294 36.79 -12.93 55.72
CA PRO A 294 36.68 -11.82 54.76
C PRO A 294 37.56 -11.85 53.48
N THR A 295 37.22 -10.94 52.54
CA THR A 295 38.09 -10.17 51.61
C THR A 295 39.07 -10.90 50.69
N ALA A 296 38.92 -10.73 49.36
CA ALA A 296 40.02 -10.39 48.45
C ALA A 296 39.53 -9.98 47.04
N GLU A 297 39.99 -8.81 46.62
CA GLU A 297 40.07 -8.27 45.26
C GLU A 297 40.87 -9.18 44.30
N GLY A 298 40.58 -9.11 43.00
CA GLY A 298 41.46 -9.70 41.97
C GLY A 298 40.84 -9.84 40.59
N PHE A 299 40.92 -8.78 39.78
CA PHE A 299 40.50 -8.73 38.38
C PHE A 299 41.29 -9.70 37.48
N GLY A 300 40.55 -10.57 36.78
CA GLY A 300 41.07 -11.48 35.76
C GLY A 300 40.98 -10.88 34.35
N ASN A 301 42.12 -10.91 33.67
CA ASN A 301 42.38 -10.51 32.28
C ASN A 301 41.42 -11.10 31.23
N LEU A 302 41.16 -10.37 30.13
CA LEU A 302 41.39 -10.93 28.79
C LEU A 302 41.64 -9.88 27.70
N LYS A 303 42.60 -10.19 26.83
CA LYS A 303 43.19 -9.36 25.77
C LYS A 303 42.33 -9.33 24.51
N LYS A 304 42.41 -8.19 23.80
CA LYS A 304 41.95 -7.96 22.43
C LYS A 304 42.78 -8.78 21.41
N GLY A 305 42.11 -9.29 20.38
CA GLY A 305 42.69 -9.88 19.16
C GLY A 305 41.76 -9.70 17.96
N LEU A 306 42.34 -9.41 16.80
CA LEU A 306 41.82 -8.79 15.58
C LEU A 306 41.62 -9.81 14.43
N PHE A 307 40.60 -9.65 13.55
CA PHE A 307 40.54 -10.20 12.17
C PHE A 307 39.64 -9.27 11.31
N VAL A 308 40.15 -8.45 10.37
CA VAL A 308 40.58 -8.65 8.96
C VAL A 308 39.46 -9.06 7.98
N ALA A 309 39.28 -8.24 6.95
CA ALA A 309 38.29 -8.30 5.86
C ALA A 309 38.77 -9.09 4.62
N ALA A 310 37.84 -9.69 3.87
CA ALA A 310 37.87 -9.85 2.40
C ALA A 310 36.59 -10.55 1.88
N GLY A 311 36.04 -10.10 0.73
CA GLY A 311 35.23 -10.97 -0.15
C GLY A 311 33.94 -10.45 -0.80
N LEU A 312 33.93 -9.28 -1.46
CA LEU A 312 32.84 -8.87 -2.38
C LEU A 312 33.14 -9.36 -3.81
N GLY A 313 32.54 -10.49 -4.20
CA GLY A 313 32.65 -11.01 -5.58
C GLY A 313 31.60 -12.04 -5.99
N GLY A 314 30.87 -12.65 -5.04
CA GLY A 314 29.88 -13.69 -5.35
C GLY A 314 28.42 -13.21 -5.52
N VAL A 315 28.09 -11.99 -5.09
CA VAL A 315 26.70 -11.58 -4.90
C VAL A 315 26.02 -11.10 -6.20
N CYS A 316 26.76 -10.47 -7.13
CA CYS A 316 26.16 -9.95 -8.36
C CYS A 316 25.74 -11.04 -9.36
N LEU A 317 26.45 -12.18 -9.42
CA LEU A 317 26.12 -13.26 -10.34
C LEU A 317 24.87 -14.05 -9.91
N LEU A 318 24.57 -14.11 -8.61
CA LEU A 318 23.39 -14.80 -8.09
C LEU A 318 22.09 -14.04 -8.41
N PHE A 319 22.10 -12.70 -8.28
CA PHE A 319 20.94 -11.87 -8.61
C PHE A 319 20.61 -11.86 -10.11
N SER A 320 21.63 -11.87 -10.98
CA SER A 320 21.40 -11.96 -12.43
C SER A 320 20.79 -13.31 -12.82
N LEU A 321 21.17 -14.42 -12.17
CA LEU A 321 20.63 -15.74 -12.47
C LEU A 321 19.16 -15.87 -12.04
N ILE A 322 18.79 -15.33 -10.87
CA ILE A 322 17.41 -15.33 -10.37
C ILE A 322 16.49 -14.50 -11.29
N ALA A 323 16.93 -13.32 -11.75
CA ALA A 323 16.17 -12.49 -12.66
C ALA A 323 15.93 -13.18 -14.02
N VAL A 324 16.90 -13.93 -14.54
CA VAL A 324 16.77 -14.70 -15.78
C VAL A 324 15.78 -15.86 -15.60
N ILE A 325 15.85 -16.59 -14.48
CA ILE A 325 14.91 -17.68 -14.18
C ILE A 325 13.48 -17.16 -14.07
N TYR A 326 13.28 -16.03 -13.39
CA TYR A 326 11.97 -15.38 -13.25
C TYR A 326 11.42 -14.89 -14.60
N ARG A 327 12.27 -14.28 -15.43
CA ARG A 327 11.87 -13.84 -16.78
C ARG A 327 11.52 -15.02 -17.71
N CYS A 328 12.20 -16.16 -17.54
CA CYS A 328 11.92 -17.38 -18.29
C CYS A 328 10.64 -18.10 -17.84
N SER A 329 10.35 -18.14 -16.54
CA SER A 329 9.12 -18.74 -16.00
C SER A 329 7.88 -17.90 -16.37
N TYR A 330 7.99 -16.58 -16.28
CA TYR A 330 6.93 -15.65 -16.66
C TYR A 330 6.58 -15.75 -18.15
N ARG A 331 7.59 -15.78 -19.03
CA ARG A 331 7.38 -15.98 -20.49
C ARG A 331 6.77 -17.34 -20.83
N ARG A 332 7.04 -18.39 -20.05
CA ARG A 332 6.39 -19.71 -20.23
C ARG A 332 4.92 -19.67 -19.82
N SER A 333 4.57 -18.91 -18.79
CA SER A 333 3.17 -18.74 -18.35
C SER A 333 2.32 -18.05 -19.43
N LEU A 334 2.83 -16.97 -20.01
CA LEU A 334 2.15 -16.23 -21.09
C LEU A 334 1.91 -17.09 -22.34
N ARG A 335 2.86 -17.97 -22.70
CA ARG A 335 2.69 -18.89 -23.83
C ARG A 335 1.63 -19.97 -23.60
N LYS A 336 1.32 -20.31 -22.34
CA LYS A 336 0.21 -21.21 -21.99
C LYS A 336 -1.14 -20.51 -22.09
N ALA A 337 -1.21 -19.23 -21.68
CA ALA A 337 -2.43 -18.43 -21.82
C ALA A 337 -2.84 -18.20 -23.28
N VAL A 338 -1.87 -17.95 -24.18
CA VAL A 338 -2.14 -17.73 -25.61
C VAL A 338 -2.55 -19.00 -26.36
N ARG A 339 -2.22 -20.20 -25.84
CA ARG A 339 -2.60 -21.49 -26.46
C ARG A 339 -3.94 -22.07 -25.96
N GLY A 340 -4.54 -21.50 -24.91
CA GLY A 340 -5.80 -21.99 -24.32
C GLY A 340 -7.07 -21.28 -24.80
N GLY A 341 -6.94 -20.21 -25.59
CA GLY A 341 -8.07 -19.38 -26.02
C GLY A 341 -8.72 -19.84 -27.32
N THR A 342 -9.53 -20.89 -27.29
CA THR A 342 -10.65 -21.06 -28.23
C THR A 342 -11.94 -20.96 -27.45
N THR A 343 -12.56 -19.78 -27.45
CA THR A 343 -13.88 -19.54 -26.88
C THR A 343 -14.95 -19.83 -27.93
N ASN A 344 -15.79 -20.84 -27.67
CA ASN A 344 -17.12 -20.92 -28.26
C ASN A 344 -17.99 -19.88 -27.54
N VAL A 345 -18.45 -18.86 -28.27
CA VAL A 345 -19.48 -17.93 -27.81
C VAL A 345 -20.83 -18.46 -28.28
N ALA A 346 -21.60 -19.06 -27.37
CA ALA A 346 -23.02 -19.30 -27.58
C ALA A 346 -23.80 -18.14 -26.92
N ALA A 347 -24.48 -17.37 -27.77
CA ALA A 347 -25.41 -16.33 -27.36
C ALA A 347 -26.62 -16.96 -26.64
N PHE A 348 -27.06 -16.34 -25.54
CA PHE A 348 -28.38 -16.57 -24.96
C PHE A 348 -29.13 -15.24 -24.88
N THR A 349 -30.13 -15.13 -25.76
CA THR A 349 -31.23 -14.17 -25.70
C THR A 349 -32.26 -14.63 -24.68
N GLY A 350 -32.84 -13.72 -23.91
CA GLY A 350 -34.01 -13.98 -23.05
C GLY A 350 -34.54 -12.71 -22.40
N GLU A 351 -35.70 -12.25 -22.89
CA GLU A 351 -36.47 -11.07 -22.48
C GLU A 351 -36.99 -11.08 -21.03
N ASN A 352 -37.16 -9.89 -20.44
CA ASN A 352 -38.48 -9.28 -20.16
C ASN A 352 -38.36 -8.12 -19.16
N ILE A 353 -38.51 -6.86 -19.59
CA ILE A 353 -39.19 -5.82 -18.79
C ILE A 353 -39.96 -4.88 -19.74
N THR A 354 -41.27 -4.85 -19.53
CA THR A 354 -42.29 -4.01 -20.17
C THR A 354 -42.11 -2.53 -19.80
N LEU A 355 -42.01 -1.64 -20.79
CA LEU A 355 -42.30 -0.21 -20.60
C LEU A 355 -43.21 0.31 -21.71
N GLN A 356 -44.28 0.97 -21.27
CA GLN A 356 -45.35 1.52 -22.09
C GLN A 356 -44.84 2.61 -23.04
N LYS A 357 -45.35 2.54 -24.27
CA LYS A 357 -45.10 3.46 -25.38
C LYS A 357 -46.27 4.42 -25.49
N VAL A 358 -46.01 5.73 -25.38
CA VAL A 358 -46.88 6.78 -25.95
C VAL A 358 -45.99 7.81 -26.63
N TRP A 359 -45.90 7.72 -27.96
CA TRP A 359 -45.63 8.87 -28.82
C TRP A 359 -46.12 8.55 -30.23
N ASP A 360 -47.02 9.40 -30.73
CA ASP A 360 -47.67 9.37 -32.04
C ASP A 360 -47.00 10.41 -32.96
N PRO A 361 -46.55 10.06 -34.18
CA PRO A 361 -46.02 11.02 -35.13
C PRO A 361 -47.08 11.37 -36.20
N HIS A 362 -47.52 12.62 -36.28
CA HIS A 362 -47.75 13.38 -37.54
C HIS A 362 -48.42 14.74 -37.28
N ALA A 363 -48.17 15.67 -38.22
CA ALA A 363 -48.67 17.04 -38.36
C ALA A 363 -47.88 18.09 -37.55
N ASP A 364 -47.43 19.23 -38.09
CA ASP A 364 -47.76 19.89 -39.34
C ASP A 364 -46.68 20.97 -39.59
N THR A 365 -46.21 21.10 -40.83
CA THR A 365 -45.30 22.18 -41.24
C THR A 365 -46.10 23.28 -41.92
N ARG A 366 -46.17 24.48 -41.34
CA ARG A 366 -46.46 25.72 -42.08
C ARG A 366 -45.65 26.91 -41.54
N PRO A 367 -45.14 27.79 -42.43
CA PRO A 367 -44.33 28.95 -42.05
C PRO A 367 -45.20 30.19 -41.88
N LEU A 368 -44.77 31.12 -41.01
CA LEU A 368 -45.28 32.49 -41.00
C LEU A 368 -44.15 33.48 -41.25
N LEU A 369 -44.40 34.27 -42.29
CA LEU A 369 -43.74 35.51 -42.69
C LEU A 369 -43.86 36.58 -41.58
N GLY A 370 -42.96 37.57 -41.62
CA GLY A 370 -42.93 38.76 -40.76
C GLY A 370 -44.13 39.69 -40.91
N PRO A 371 -44.07 40.95 -40.44
CA PRO A 371 -42.91 41.85 -40.53
C PRO A 371 -42.12 42.10 -39.24
#